data_AF-A0A1X0QI57-F1
#
_entry.id   AF-A0A1X0QI57-F1
#
_cell.length_a   1.000
_cell.length_b   1.000
_cell.length_c   1.000
_cell.angle_alpha   90.00
_cell.angle_beta   90.00
_cell.angle_gamma   90.00
#
_symmetry.space_group_name_H-M   'P 1'
#
loop_
_entity.id
_entity.type
_entity.pdbx_description
1 polymer ?
#
loop_
_entity_poly.entity_id
_entity_poly.type
_entity_poly.pdbx_seq_one_letter_code
_entity_poly.pdbx_strand_id
1 'polypeptide(L)'
;MFNYFNHSPEYVNLNSKDVNAKDYNTVSQQTPNYTTTPPVVKFKIKGNSLEFDQDYIAISVLVDPDSQNTYQWLKYFKLCKKDCKWTNEEALIPLKRSLEYIDERSIIEPCFSYESAMKLLIEHLYPCAKFNYYLNQLENLCISNFLTIRNYYQIFRDLVEQANYCARNQKLYPKENLHE
;
A
#
# COMPACT_ATOMS: atom_id res chain seq x y z
N MET A 1 9.55 -1.46 -30.02
CA MET A 1 8.94 -2.77 -29.74
C MET A 1 9.53 -3.23 -28.41
N PHE A 2 8.79 -3.07 -27.30
CA PHE A 2 9.30 -3.38 -25.96
C PHE A 2 8.55 -4.60 -25.42
N ASN A 3 9.25 -5.74 -25.36
CA ASN A 3 8.83 -6.93 -24.64
C ASN A 3 8.98 -6.66 -23.13
N TYR A 4 7.88 -6.64 -22.39
CA TYR A 4 7.91 -6.77 -20.94
C TYR A 4 7.53 -8.20 -20.58
N PHE A 5 8.55 -8.99 -20.26
CA PHE A 5 8.40 -10.31 -19.67
C PHE A 5 7.83 -10.20 -18.25
N ASN A 6 7.05 -11.23 -17.91
CA ASN A 6 6.61 -11.62 -16.57
C ASN A 6 7.59 -11.23 -15.46
N HIS A 7 7.15 -10.35 -14.56
CA HIS A 7 7.70 -10.28 -13.21
C HIS A 7 6.58 -10.57 -12.21
N SER A 8 6.46 -11.87 -11.90
CA SER A 8 6.02 -12.28 -10.57
C SER A 8 7.05 -11.71 -9.57
N PRO A 9 6.67 -11.10 -8.45
CA PRO A 9 7.64 -10.71 -7.44
C PRO A 9 8.18 -12.00 -6.80
N GLU A 10 9.37 -12.41 -7.21
CA GLU A 10 10.13 -13.44 -6.52
C GLU A 10 10.40 -12.93 -5.09
N TYR A 11 9.86 -13.66 -4.11
CA TYR A 11 10.24 -13.52 -2.71
C TYR A 11 11.71 -13.91 -2.59
N VAL A 12 12.57 -12.92 -2.32
CA VAL A 12 13.98 -13.18 -2.03
C VAL A 12 14.07 -13.90 -0.69
N ASN A 13 14.36 -15.19 -0.74
CA ASN A 13 14.63 -16.03 0.43
C ASN A 13 16.07 -15.76 0.90
N LEU A 14 16.22 -14.92 1.92
CA LEU A 14 17.51 -14.63 2.56
C LEU A 14 17.82 -15.70 3.61
N ASN A 15 18.39 -16.82 3.16
CA ASN A 15 19.13 -17.73 4.03
C ASN A 15 20.55 -17.88 3.47
N SER A 16 21.46 -16.99 3.88
CA SER A 16 22.90 -17.23 3.76
C SER A 16 23.50 -17.31 5.15
N LYS A 17 23.74 -18.53 5.62
CA LYS A 17 24.79 -18.79 6.61
C LYS A 17 26.13 -18.57 5.89
N ASP A 18 26.89 -17.56 6.32
CA ASP A 18 28.28 -17.73 6.75
C ASP A 18 28.99 -16.39 7.09
N VAL A 19 29.19 -16.23 8.41
CA VAL A 19 30.44 -15.83 9.13
C VAL A 19 31.01 -14.38 9.09
N ASN A 20 30.95 -13.79 10.29
CA ASN A 20 31.85 -12.86 11.01
C ASN A 20 32.24 -11.48 10.44
N ALA A 21 31.66 -10.45 11.05
CA ALA A 21 32.42 -9.32 11.60
C ALA A 21 31.77 -8.86 12.92
N LYS A 22 32.60 -8.64 13.94
CA LYS A 22 32.25 -8.40 15.34
C LYS A 22 31.63 -7.01 15.59
N ASP A 23 30.80 -6.98 16.63
CA ASP A 23 30.46 -5.85 17.53
C ASP A 23 29.84 -4.60 16.88
N TYR A 24 28.52 -4.47 16.98
CA TYR A 24 27.81 -3.36 17.65
C TYR A 24 26.36 -3.82 17.92
N ASN A 25 25.86 -3.57 19.14
CA ASN A 25 24.56 -4.00 19.67
C ASN A 25 23.43 -4.05 18.62
N THR A 26 23.14 -5.25 18.12
CA THR A 26 22.03 -5.52 17.23
C THR A 26 20.75 -5.53 18.06
N VAL A 27 19.99 -4.43 18.03
CA VAL A 27 18.54 -4.55 18.19
C VAL A 27 18.08 -5.34 16.97
N SER A 28 18.01 -6.65 17.14
CA SER A 28 17.42 -7.56 16.17
C SER A 28 15.96 -7.17 16.05
N GLN A 29 15.64 -6.33 15.06
CA GLN A 29 14.27 -6.22 14.60
C GLN A 29 13.94 -7.56 13.97
N GLN A 30 13.36 -8.44 14.78
CA GLN A 30 12.64 -9.60 14.30
C GLN A 30 11.64 -9.07 13.27
N THR A 31 11.91 -9.34 12.00
CA THR A 31 10.89 -9.34 10.97
C THR A 31 9.77 -10.23 11.49
N PRO A 32 8.54 -9.72 11.65
CA PRO A 32 7.43 -10.57 12.05
C PRO A 32 7.24 -11.63 10.96
N ASN A 33 7.25 -12.90 11.36
CA ASN A 33 6.91 -14.02 10.49
C ASN A 33 5.41 -13.93 10.16
N TYR A 34 5.06 -13.31 9.03
CA TYR A 34 3.70 -13.35 8.49
C TYR A 34 3.58 -14.56 7.56
N THR A 35 3.14 -15.69 8.09
CA THR A 35 3.15 -16.99 7.40
C THR A 35 1.97 -17.23 6.44
N THR A 36 1.19 -16.21 6.07
CA THR A 36 0.09 -16.38 5.11
C THR A 36 0.04 -15.24 4.11
N THR A 37 0.34 -15.54 2.84
CA THR A 37 0.13 -14.63 1.72
C THR A 37 -1.33 -14.19 1.71
N PRO A 38 -1.63 -12.88 1.63
CA PRO A 38 -3.00 -12.39 1.58
C PRO A 38 -3.77 -13.02 0.41
N PRO A 39 -5.07 -13.31 0.57
CA PRO A 39 -5.88 -13.81 -0.53
C PRO A 39 -5.91 -12.79 -1.68
N VAL A 40 -6.16 -13.26 -2.89
CA VAL A 40 -6.12 -12.43 -4.10
C VAL A 40 -7.47 -12.52 -4.80
N VAL A 41 -8.01 -11.36 -5.20
CA VAL A 41 -9.20 -11.28 -6.04
C VAL A 41 -8.77 -11.04 -7.49
N LYS A 42 -9.33 -11.84 -8.40
CA LYS A 42 -9.04 -11.77 -9.83
C LYS A 42 -10.17 -11.04 -10.57
N PHE A 43 -9.81 -10.05 -11.38
CA PHE A 43 -10.75 -9.25 -12.16
C PHE A 43 -10.41 -9.31 -13.63
N LYS A 44 -11.39 -9.62 -14.47
CA LYS A 44 -11.20 -9.72 -15.92
C LYS A 44 -10.91 -8.35 -16.53
N ILE A 45 -9.92 -8.27 -17.42
CA ILE A 45 -9.58 -7.06 -18.17
C ILE A 45 -10.52 -6.96 -19.39
N LYS A 46 -11.08 -5.77 -19.63
CA LYS A 46 -11.96 -5.51 -20.78
C LYS A 46 -11.11 -5.23 -22.03
N GLY A 47 -11.31 -5.99 -23.11
CA GLY A 47 -10.79 -5.64 -24.45
C GLY A 47 -9.73 -6.56 -25.06
N ASN A 48 -9.25 -7.60 -24.37
CA ASN A 48 -8.47 -8.67 -25.02
C ASN A 48 -9.41 -9.80 -25.42
N SER A 49 -9.68 -9.91 -26.72
CA SER A 49 -10.49 -10.97 -27.33
C SER A 49 -9.62 -12.08 -27.95
N LEU A 50 -8.37 -12.22 -27.50
CA LEU A 50 -7.47 -13.27 -27.96
C LEU A 50 -7.29 -14.28 -26.83
N GLU A 51 -8.20 -15.26 -26.83
CA GLU A 51 -8.16 -16.57 -26.18
C GLU A 51 -6.93 -16.89 -25.33
N PHE A 52 -6.81 -16.36 -24.12
CA PHE A 52 -6.00 -16.99 -23.07
C PHE A 52 -6.64 -16.75 -21.70
N ASP A 53 -6.67 -17.80 -20.87
CA ASP A 53 -7.10 -17.81 -19.45
C ASP A 53 -6.26 -16.90 -18.51
N GLN A 54 -5.58 -15.89 -19.07
CA GLN A 54 -4.60 -15.03 -18.40
C GLN A 54 -4.98 -13.54 -18.37
N ASP A 55 -6.11 -13.13 -18.93
CA ASP A 55 -6.55 -11.72 -18.93
C ASP A 55 -7.25 -11.30 -17.63
N TYR A 56 -6.60 -11.55 -16.48
CA TYR A 56 -7.07 -11.05 -15.19
C TYR A 56 -6.01 -10.22 -14.48
N ILE A 57 -6.44 -9.14 -13.83
CA ILE A 57 -5.66 -8.47 -12.80
C ILE A 57 -5.94 -9.15 -11.46
N ALA A 58 -4.86 -9.50 -10.77
CA ALA A 58 -4.85 -10.02 -9.42
C ALA A 58 -4.57 -8.88 -8.42
N ILE A 59 -5.52 -8.60 -7.53
CA ILE A 59 -5.35 -7.61 -6.45
C ILE A 59 -5.37 -8.37 -5.14
N SER A 60 -4.32 -8.23 -4.34
CA SER A 60 -4.31 -8.76 -2.97
C SER A 60 -5.41 -8.10 -2.15
N VAL A 61 -6.06 -8.86 -1.30
CA VAL A 61 -7.00 -8.33 -0.32
C VAL A 61 -6.19 -7.67 0.80
N LEU A 62 -6.67 -6.51 1.24
CA LEU A 62 -6.19 -5.90 2.47
C LEU A 62 -6.90 -6.61 3.63
N VAL A 63 -6.13 -7.33 4.43
CA VAL A 63 -6.57 -8.16 5.56
C VAL A 63 -6.24 -7.47 6.89
N ASP A 64 -5.12 -6.76 6.94
CA ASP A 64 -4.69 -6.02 8.12
C ASP A 64 -3.88 -4.78 7.67
N PRO A 65 -4.49 -3.59 7.73
CA PRO A 65 -3.84 -2.35 7.31
C PRO A 65 -2.60 -1.96 8.12
N ASP A 66 -2.45 -2.45 9.35
CA ASP A 66 -1.34 -2.09 10.24
C ASP A 66 -0.12 -2.99 10.03
N SER A 67 -0.31 -4.25 9.63
CA SER A 67 0.80 -5.16 9.26
C SER A 67 1.17 -5.13 7.78
N GLN A 68 0.25 -4.72 6.89
CA GLN A 68 0.51 -4.65 5.46
C GLN A 68 1.02 -3.25 5.03
N ASN A 69 1.80 -3.20 3.94
CA ASN A 69 2.18 -1.93 3.33
C ASN A 69 1.01 -1.33 2.55
N THR A 70 0.07 -0.76 3.29
CA THR A 70 -1.19 -0.22 2.80
C THR A 70 -0.98 0.89 1.76
N TYR A 71 0.08 1.69 1.88
CA TYR A 71 0.40 2.72 0.90
C TYR A 71 0.78 2.13 -0.45
N GLN A 72 1.60 1.08 -0.46
CA GLN A 72 1.95 0.38 -1.69
C GLN A 72 0.74 -0.33 -2.29
N TRP A 73 -0.12 -0.91 -1.45
CA TRP A 73 -1.40 -1.48 -1.90
C TRP A 73 -2.28 -0.44 -2.61
N LEU A 74 -2.46 0.76 -2.04
CA LEU A 74 -3.23 1.85 -2.65
C LEU A 74 -2.63 2.31 -3.99
N LYS A 75 -1.29 2.40 -4.08
CA LYS A 75 -0.60 2.73 -5.34
C LYS A 75 -0.83 1.67 -6.40
N TYR A 76 -0.70 0.40 -6.02
CA TYR A 76 -0.93 -0.72 -6.91
C TYR A 76 -2.37 -0.72 -7.42
N PHE A 77 -3.37 -0.53 -6.55
CA PHE A 77 -4.77 -0.45 -6.96
C PHE A 77 -5.02 0.68 -7.98
N LYS A 78 -4.45 1.88 -7.73
CA LYS A 78 -4.54 3.02 -8.66
C LYS A 78 -3.94 2.70 -10.03
N LEU A 79 -2.83 1.96 -10.07
CA LEU A 79 -2.22 1.48 -11.32
C LEU A 79 -3.14 0.47 -12.02
N CYS A 80 -3.69 -0.52 -11.30
CA CYS A 80 -4.63 -1.49 -11.85
C CYS A 80 -5.85 -0.82 -12.49
N LYS A 81 -6.45 0.18 -11.84
CA LYS A 81 -7.56 0.96 -12.42
C LYS A 81 -7.16 1.59 -13.77
N LYS A 82 -5.96 2.18 -13.83
CA LYS A 82 -5.43 2.83 -15.03
C LYS A 82 -5.18 1.80 -16.15
N ASP A 83 -4.52 0.70 -15.82
CA ASP A 83 -4.14 -0.34 -16.78
C ASP A 83 -5.36 -1.08 -17.34
N CYS A 84 -6.36 -1.35 -16.48
CA CYS A 84 -7.65 -1.90 -16.89
C CYS A 84 -8.58 -0.89 -17.58
N LYS A 85 -8.25 0.41 -17.55
CA LYS A 85 -9.10 1.50 -18.03
C LYS A 85 -10.50 1.49 -17.42
N TRP A 86 -10.63 1.07 -16.17
CA TRP A 86 -11.94 1.05 -15.49
C TRP A 86 -12.47 2.46 -15.30
N THR A 87 -13.77 2.64 -15.54
CA THR A 87 -14.49 3.85 -15.13
C THR A 87 -14.53 3.95 -13.60
N ASN A 88 -15.03 5.07 -13.06
CA ASN A 88 -15.15 5.23 -11.61
C ASN A 88 -16.18 4.28 -11.01
N GLU A 89 -17.22 3.93 -11.76
CA GLU A 89 -18.26 2.99 -11.37
C GLU A 89 -17.73 1.55 -11.45
N GLU A 90 -17.03 1.21 -12.54
CA GLU A 90 -16.44 -0.12 -12.73
C GLU A 90 -15.37 -0.43 -11.66
N ALA A 91 -14.53 0.54 -11.31
CA ALA A 91 -13.44 0.36 -10.35
C ALA A 91 -13.92 0.26 -8.87
N LEU A 92 -15.15 0.67 -8.59
CA LEU A 92 -15.71 0.60 -7.24
C LEU A 92 -15.91 -0.85 -6.79
N ILE A 93 -16.40 -1.73 -7.68
CA ILE A 93 -16.66 -3.14 -7.34
C ILE A 93 -15.37 -3.86 -6.96
N PRO A 94 -14.27 -3.78 -7.73
CA PRO A 94 -12.99 -4.34 -7.33
C PRO A 94 -12.46 -3.77 -6.01
N LEU A 95 -12.57 -2.45 -5.81
CA LEU A 95 -12.09 -1.80 -4.58
C LEU A 95 -12.81 -2.38 -3.35
N LYS A 96 -14.14 -2.42 -3.44
CA LYS A 96 -15.01 -2.98 -2.43
C LYS A 96 -14.64 -4.44 -2.12
N ARG A 97 -14.51 -5.30 -3.13
CA ARG A 97 -14.12 -6.71 -2.93
C ARG A 97 -12.73 -6.89 -2.33
N SER A 98 -11.78 -6.03 -2.67
CA SER A 98 -10.42 -6.12 -2.11
C SER A 98 -10.30 -5.65 -0.66
N LEU A 99 -11.40 -5.24 -0.02
CA LEU A 99 -11.48 -4.85 1.39
C LEU A 99 -12.43 -5.77 2.18
N GLU A 100 -12.91 -6.88 1.61
CA GLU A 100 -14.02 -7.70 2.15
C GLU A 100 -13.87 -8.15 3.61
N TYR A 101 -12.64 -8.21 4.14
CA TYR A 101 -12.34 -8.72 5.47
C TYR A 101 -11.96 -7.66 6.50
N ILE A 102 -12.10 -6.37 6.18
CA ILE A 102 -11.69 -5.28 7.08
C ILE A 102 -12.77 -4.22 7.24
N ASP A 103 -12.75 -3.50 8.35
CA ASP A 103 -13.76 -2.50 8.72
C ASP A 103 -13.84 -1.35 7.70
N GLU A 104 -12.74 -1.03 7.02
CA GLU A 104 -12.68 -0.05 5.93
C GLU A 104 -13.69 -0.34 4.81
N ARG A 105 -14.10 -1.59 4.63
CA ARG A 105 -15.19 -1.99 3.71
C ARG A 105 -16.47 -1.22 3.98
N SER A 106 -16.85 -1.13 5.26
CA SER A 106 -18.11 -0.54 5.72
C SER A 106 -18.12 0.97 5.51
N ILE A 107 -16.96 1.62 5.68
CA ILE A 107 -16.77 3.06 5.52
C ILE A 107 -16.99 3.49 4.06
N ILE A 108 -16.57 2.68 3.10
CA ILE A 108 -16.73 2.99 1.67
C ILE A 108 -17.98 2.38 1.05
N GLU A 109 -18.73 1.55 1.78
CA GLU A 109 -19.95 0.92 1.27
C GLU A 109 -20.99 1.93 0.74
N PRO A 110 -21.26 3.08 1.39
CA PRO A 110 -22.22 4.05 0.88
C PRO A 110 -21.74 4.85 -0.34
N CYS A 111 -20.48 4.68 -0.77
CA CYS A 111 -19.95 5.41 -1.93
C CYS A 111 -20.51 4.85 -3.25
N PHE A 112 -20.82 5.77 -4.16
CA PHE A 112 -21.29 5.45 -5.52
C PHE A 112 -20.21 5.63 -6.60
N SER A 113 -19.02 6.14 -6.24
CA SER A 113 -17.90 6.30 -7.17
C SER A 113 -16.59 5.86 -6.54
N TYR A 114 -15.68 5.32 -7.35
CA TYR A 114 -14.32 5.00 -6.93
C TYR A 114 -13.60 6.19 -6.29
N GLU A 115 -13.76 7.40 -6.82
CA GLU A 115 -13.07 8.59 -6.29
C GLU A 115 -13.51 8.92 -4.86
N SER A 116 -14.82 8.88 -4.59
CA SER A 116 -15.37 9.12 -3.25
C SER A 116 -14.94 8.02 -2.27
N ALA A 117 -15.01 6.75 -2.69
CA ALA A 117 -14.55 5.61 -1.90
C ALA A 117 -13.06 5.69 -1.57
N MET A 118 -12.22 5.95 -2.57
CA MET A 118 -10.76 6.05 -2.40
C MET A 118 -10.37 7.24 -1.52
N LYS A 119 -11.09 8.36 -1.61
CA LYS A 119 -10.90 9.50 -0.71
C LYS A 119 -11.20 9.13 0.74
N LEU A 120 -12.38 8.57 1.03
CA LEU A 120 -12.75 8.16 2.39
C LEU A 120 -11.81 7.09 2.95
N LEU A 121 -11.40 6.13 2.10
CA LEU A 121 -10.45 5.10 2.47
C LEU A 121 -9.10 5.69 2.89
N ILE A 122 -8.56 6.63 2.12
CA ILE A 122 -7.31 7.32 2.45
C ILE A 122 -7.47 8.15 3.73
N GLU A 123 -8.60 8.83 3.90
CA GLU A 123 -8.91 9.60 5.12
C GLU A 123 -8.89 8.73 6.38
N HIS A 124 -9.47 7.52 6.29
CA HIS A 124 -9.51 6.57 7.40
C HIS A 124 -8.14 5.94 7.68
N LEU A 125 -7.42 5.53 6.64
CA LEU A 125 -6.13 4.84 6.78
C LEU A 125 -5.00 5.78 7.22
N TYR A 126 -5.09 7.06 6.87
CA TYR A 126 -4.10 8.10 7.17
C TYR A 126 -4.73 9.25 7.96
N PRO A 127 -5.21 9.00 9.19
CA PRO A 127 -5.80 10.05 10.02
C PRO A 127 -4.72 11.05 10.42
N CYS A 128 -5.13 12.29 10.72
CA CYS A 128 -4.21 13.35 11.15
C CYS A 128 -3.31 12.94 12.34
N ALA A 129 -3.82 12.11 13.25
CA ALA A 129 -3.07 11.62 14.40
C ALA A 129 -1.80 10.83 14.03
N LYS A 130 -1.76 10.20 12.85
CA LYS A 130 -0.58 9.47 12.35
C LYS A 130 0.47 10.39 11.69
N PHE A 131 0.23 11.71 11.58
CA PHE A 131 1.18 12.64 10.94
C PHE A 131 2.57 12.62 11.60
N ASN A 132 2.62 12.80 12.93
CA ASN A 132 3.88 12.80 13.68
C ASN A 132 4.60 11.46 13.64
N TYR A 133 3.85 10.35 13.50
CA TYR A 133 4.45 9.03 13.30
C TYR A 133 5.28 9.01 12.02
N TYR A 134 4.73 9.47 10.88
CA TYR A 134 5.48 9.50 9.61
C TYR A 134 6.62 10.51 9.60
N LEU A 135 6.49 11.65 10.28
CA LEU A 135 7.60 12.58 10.46
C LEU A 135 8.75 11.95 11.24
N ASN A 136 8.46 11.28 12.34
CA ASN A 136 9.49 10.61 13.14
C ASN A 136 10.19 9.49 12.32
N GLN A 137 9.45 8.76 11.48
CA GLN A 137 10.05 7.80 10.55
C GLN A 137 10.98 8.46 9.52
N LEU A 138 10.63 9.66 9.03
CA LEU A 138 11.48 10.44 8.12
C LEU A 138 12.75 10.95 8.81
N GLU A 139 12.64 11.44 10.05
CA GLU A 139 13.79 11.94 10.83
C GLU A 139 14.80 10.83 11.13
N ASN A 140 14.32 9.61 11.36
CA ASN A 140 15.16 8.44 11.62
C ASN A 140 15.62 7.72 10.34
N LEU A 141 15.25 8.20 9.15
CA LEU A 141 15.59 7.56 7.88
C LEU A 141 17.05 7.84 7.51
N CYS A 142 17.95 6.89 7.81
CA CYS A 142 19.36 7.00 7.43
C CYS A 142 19.68 6.27 6.13
N ILE A 143 20.41 6.92 5.22
CA ILE A 143 20.84 6.31 3.94
C ILE A 143 21.69 5.05 4.13
N SER A 144 22.46 4.95 5.23
CA SER A 144 23.29 3.79 5.55
C SER A 144 22.48 2.50 5.78
N ASN A 145 21.18 2.63 6.06
CA ASN A 145 20.30 1.49 6.29
C ASN A 145 19.85 0.82 4.98
N PHE A 146 20.28 1.31 3.82
CA PHE A 146 19.83 0.86 2.51
C PHE A 146 21.00 0.40 1.63
N LEU A 147 20.80 -0.73 0.94
CA LEU A 147 21.75 -1.26 -0.04
C LEU A 147 21.95 -0.34 -1.25
N THR A 148 20.93 0.44 -1.62
CA THR A 148 20.99 1.35 -2.78
C THR A 148 20.31 2.68 -2.49
N ILE A 149 20.80 3.74 -3.14
CA ILE A 149 20.19 5.07 -3.13
C ILE A 149 18.73 5.01 -3.64
N ARG A 150 18.45 4.11 -4.59
CA ARG A 150 17.11 3.92 -5.14
C ARG A 150 16.12 3.45 -4.09
N ASN A 151 16.52 2.49 -3.24
CA ASN A 151 15.66 1.97 -2.19
C ASN A 151 15.40 3.03 -1.11
N TYR A 152 16.45 3.74 -0.68
CA TYR A 152 16.32 4.88 0.23
C TYR A 152 15.32 5.93 -0.32
N TYR A 153 15.53 6.38 -1.56
CA TYR A 153 14.70 7.41 -2.17
C TYR A 153 13.24 6.95 -2.34
N GLN A 154 13.02 5.66 -2.59
CA GLN A 154 11.67 5.11 -2.69
C GLN A 154 10.94 5.18 -1.34
N ILE A 155 11.57 4.72 -0.25
CA ILE A 155 10.99 4.79 1.09
C ILE A 155 10.79 6.23 1.55
N PHE A 156 11.76 7.11 1.30
CA PHE A 156 11.64 8.54 1.59
C PHE A 156 10.39 9.15 0.93
N ARG A 157 10.20 8.92 -0.37
CA ARG A 157 9.01 9.43 -1.09
C ARG A 157 7.70 8.87 -0.56
N ASP A 158 7.69 7.59 -0.22
CA ASP A 158 6.48 6.95 0.30
C ASP A 158 6.10 7.53 1.66
N LEU A 159 7.05 7.70 2.57
CA LEU A 159 6.84 8.34 3.88
C LEU A 159 6.37 9.80 3.74
N VAL A 160 6.96 10.58 2.82
CA VAL A 160 6.52 11.96 2.54
C VAL A 160 5.07 11.99 2.07
N GLU A 161 4.65 11.11 1.18
CA GLU A 161 3.26 11.11 0.69
C GLU A 161 2.28 10.61 1.76
N GLN A 162 2.67 9.65 2.60
CA GLN A 162 1.87 9.23 3.76
C GLN A 162 1.67 10.39 4.75
N ALA A 163 2.74 11.13 5.07
CA ALA A 163 2.66 12.34 5.89
C ALA A 163 1.75 13.39 5.24
N ASN A 164 1.84 13.58 3.91
CA ASN A 164 0.97 14.50 3.18
C ASN A 164 -0.49 14.09 3.23
N TYR A 165 -0.82 12.79 3.18
CA TYR A 165 -2.19 12.33 3.38
C TYR A 165 -2.71 12.73 4.77
N CYS A 166 -1.95 12.47 5.83
CA CYS A 166 -2.31 12.89 7.19
C CYS A 166 -2.50 14.42 7.29
N ALA A 167 -1.57 15.20 6.72
CA ALA A 167 -1.61 16.67 6.78
C ALA A 167 -2.80 17.27 6.00
N ARG A 168 -3.17 16.68 4.86
CA ARG A 168 -4.36 17.11 4.09
C ARG A 168 -5.63 16.84 4.88
N ASN A 169 -5.68 15.74 5.63
CA ASN A 169 -6.83 15.37 6.46
C ASN A 169 -6.95 16.24 7.72
N GLN A 170 -5.86 16.87 8.18
CA GLN A 170 -5.88 17.87 9.25
C GLN A 170 -6.72 19.12 8.90
N LYS A 171 -6.80 19.49 7.61
CA LYS A 171 -7.55 20.67 7.17
C LYS A 171 -9.07 20.48 7.22
N LEU A 172 -9.56 19.26 7.46
CA LEU A 172 -10.99 18.93 7.55
C LEU A 172 -11.52 18.90 8.99
N TYR A 173 -10.63 18.86 9.98
CA TYR A 173 -10.95 18.99 11.40
C TYR A 173 -10.15 20.16 11.98
N PRO A 174 -10.61 21.43 11.79
CA PRO A 174 -10.04 22.52 12.56
C PRO A 174 -10.20 22.23 14.05
N LYS A 175 -9.23 22.68 14.85
CA LYS A 175 -9.15 22.51 16.31
C LYS A 175 -10.45 22.97 17.00
N GLU A 176 -11.45 22.11 17.10
CA GLU A 176 -12.47 22.19 18.13
C GLU A 176 -11.98 21.30 19.27
N ASN A 177 -11.79 21.92 20.45
CA ASN A 177 -11.30 21.34 21.71
C ASN A 177 -9.78 21.40 21.97
N LEU A 178 -9.17 22.56 21.69
CA LEU A 178 -8.01 23.03 22.48
C LEU A 178 -8.33 24.41 23.07
N HIS A 179 -9.39 24.48 23.87
CA HIS A 179 -9.61 25.57 24.81
C HIS A 179 -10.16 24.99 26.12
N GLU A 180 -9.37 25.26 27.16
CA GLU A 180 -9.69 25.30 28.60
C GLU A 180 -9.95 23.99 29.36
#